data_AF-A0A3D1QYQ3-F1
#
_entry.id   AF-A0A3D1QYQ3-F1
#
_cell.length_a   1.000
_cell.length_b   1.000
_cell.length_c   1.000
_cell.angle_alpha   90.00
_cell.angle_beta   90.00
_cell.angle_gamma   90.00
#
_symmetry.space_group_name_H-M   'P 1'
#
loop_
_entity.id
_entity.type
_entity.pdbx_description
1 polymer ?
#
loop_
_entity_poly.entity_id
_entity_poly.type
_entity_poly.pdbx_seq_one_letter_code
_entity_poly.pdbx_strand_id
1 'polypeptide(L)'
;MPATRSSRRRSTPSRGDAPLRLVALPSYPHHSRTTTGSALRALHRALRSRRLELPVHEVCCYPADPASVEAWAERIGEAIAAIPEQRRHSAHLLFSAHGLPRKLVDRGDPSPAHLRQTIAAVAARLETPLTHSLAFQSRAPSSELALTRLGASGSVRDLVVAPISFFAEHLETLDHALREHAGAFNDSSRRSRAWLDGLLAAASGDAAARRARLACPRTGA
;
A
#
# COMPACT_ATOMS: atom_id res chain seq x y z
N MET A 1 -0.99 48.41 -13.33
CA MET A 1 -0.55 47.28 -12.49
C MET A 1 0.13 46.23 -13.36
N PRO A 2 1.43 45.94 -13.24
CA PRO A 2 2.04 44.85 -13.99
C PRO A 2 2.06 43.55 -13.16
N ALA A 3 1.67 42.45 -13.81
CA ALA A 3 1.65 41.12 -13.25
C ALA A 3 3.07 40.57 -13.03
N THR A 4 3.37 40.13 -11.80
CA THR A 4 4.63 39.50 -11.43
C THR A 4 4.65 38.03 -11.91
N ARG A 5 5.42 37.76 -12.97
CA ARG A 5 5.81 36.39 -13.34
C ARG A 5 6.83 35.89 -12.31
N SER A 6 6.38 35.07 -11.36
CA SER A 6 7.24 34.28 -10.48
C SER A 6 8.03 33.25 -11.31
N SER A 7 9.25 33.61 -11.70
CA SER A 7 10.23 32.63 -12.20
C SER A 7 10.69 31.76 -11.03
N ARG A 8 10.22 30.50 -10.97
CA ARG A 8 10.86 29.49 -10.12
C ARG A 8 12.25 29.22 -10.69
N ARG A 9 13.27 29.91 -10.18
CA ARG A 9 14.67 29.52 -10.38
C ARG A 9 14.82 28.09 -9.83
N ARG A 10 15.12 27.12 -10.70
CA ARG A 10 15.77 25.88 -10.27
C ARG A 10 17.18 26.28 -9.84
N SER A 11 17.40 26.37 -8.54
CA SER A 11 18.76 26.45 -8.00
C SER A 11 19.45 25.13 -8.32
N THR A 12 20.47 25.17 -9.17
CA THR A 12 21.48 24.11 -9.23
C THR A 12 22.23 24.14 -7.90
N PRO A 13 22.33 23.01 -7.17
CA PRO A 13 23.05 22.98 -5.90
C PRO A 13 24.50 23.43 -6.12
N SER A 14 25.00 24.24 -5.20
CA SER A 14 26.38 24.72 -5.22
C SER A 14 27.34 23.54 -5.04
N ARG A 15 28.60 23.64 -5.52
CA ARG A 15 29.61 22.57 -5.39
C ARG A 15 29.88 22.13 -3.94
N GLY A 16 29.39 22.86 -2.93
CA GLY A 16 29.48 22.51 -1.50
C GLY A 16 28.30 21.70 -0.94
N ASP A 17 27.21 21.54 -1.69
CA ASP A 17 25.98 20.84 -1.24
C ASP A 17 25.84 19.43 -1.84
N ALA A 18 26.94 18.87 -2.38
CA ALA A 18 26.89 17.54 -2.97
C ALA A 18 26.54 16.51 -1.88
N PRO A 19 25.47 15.70 -2.05
CA PRO A 19 25.10 14.72 -1.04
C PRO A 19 26.24 13.72 -0.86
N LEU A 20 26.77 13.60 0.36
CA LEU A 20 27.84 12.67 0.70
C LEU A 20 27.40 11.19 0.67
N ARG A 21 26.07 10.95 0.68
CA ARG A 21 25.43 9.64 0.62
C ARG A 21 24.00 9.78 0.10
N LEU A 22 23.48 8.70 -0.50
CA LEU A 22 22.08 8.60 -0.89
C LEU A 22 21.39 7.53 -0.04
N VAL A 23 20.16 7.80 0.38
CA VAL A 23 19.27 6.81 1.00
C VAL A 23 18.11 6.58 0.04
N ALA A 24 18.04 5.39 -0.54
CA ALA A 24 16.95 5.00 -1.42
C ALA A 24 15.82 4.42 -0.57
N LEU A 25 14.74 5.18 -0.46
CA LEU A 25 13.61 4.87 0.39
C LEU A 25 12.40 4.47 -0.46
N PRO A 26 11.98 3.20 -0.46
CA PRO A 26 10.75 2.80 -1.14
C PRO A 26 9.56 3.55 -0.55
N SER A 27 8.60 3.94 -1.38
CA SER A 27 7.30 4.44 -0.92
C SER A 27 6.33 3.30 -0.56
N TYR A 28 6.60 2.10 -1.06
CA TYR A 28 5.79 0.90 -0.83
C TYR A 28 6.45 0.01 0.23
N PRO A 29 5.71 -0.41 1.28
CA PRO A 29 6.22 -1.37 2.27
C PRO A 29 6.48 -2.74 1.69
N HIS A 30 5.70 -3.17 0.68
CA HIS A 30 5.89 -4.43 -0.01
C HIS A 30 6.85 -4.25 -1.17
N HIS A 31 8.04 -4.86 -1.08
CA HIS A 31 8.94 -4.88 -2.24
C HIS A 31 8.35 -5.75 -3.36
N SER A 32 8.34 -5.22 -4.58
CA SER A 32 8.15 -5.97 -5.82
C SER A 32 9.28 -5.64 -6.80
N ARG A 33 9.66 -6.61 -7.62
CA ARG A 33 10.67 -6.44 -8.68
C ARG A 33 10.24 -5.44 -9.75
N THR A 34 8.94 -5.21 -9.91
CA THR A 34 8.38 -4.27 -10.90
C THR A 34 8.20 -2.86 -10.36
N THR A 35 8.14 -2.68 -9.04
CA THR A 35 8.03 -1.36 -8.40
C THR A 35 9.37 -0.95 -7.79
N THR A 36 9.61 -1.26 -6.52
CA THR A 36 10.84 -0.91 -5.79
C THR A 36 12.08 -1.38 -6.53
N GLY A 37 12.10 -2.64 -6.98
CA GLY A 37 13.25 -3.18 -7.69
C GLY A 37 13.53 -2.46 -9.03
N SER A 38 12.49 -2.00 -9.74
CA SER A 38 12.68 -1.29 -11.00
C SER A 38 13.18 0.14 -10.78
N ALA A 39 12.69 0.81 -9.73
CA ALA A 39 13.15 2.13 -9.30
C ALA A 39 14.61 2.10 -8.86
N LEU A 40 15.03 1.11 -8.06
CA LEU A 40 16.42 0.94 -7.64
C LEU A 40 17.35 0.70 -8.85
N ARG A 41 16.93 -0.16 -9.80
CA ARG A 41 17.68 -0.34 -11.06
C ARG A 41 17.80 0.97 -11.85
N ALA A 42 16.76 1.80 -11.88
CA ALA A 42 16.79 3.10 -12.54
C ALA A 42 17.74 4.09 -11.86
N LEU A 43 17.71 4.15 -10.52
CA LEU A 43 18.64 4.94 -9.71
C LEU A 43 20.09 4.57 -10.04
N HIS A 44 20.43 3.29 -9.97
CA HIS A 44 21.79 2.81 -10.27
C HIS A 44 22.23 3.08 -11.70
N ARG A 45 21.31 2.97 -12.69
CA ARG A 45 21.62 3.37 -14.07
C ARG A 45 21.93 4.86 -14.17
N ALA A 46 21.19 5.72 -13.46
CA ALA A 46 21.39 7.16 -13.48
C ALA A 46 22.70 7.58 -12.79
N LEU A 47 23.10 6.90 -11.72
CA LEU A 47 24.40 7.13 -11.07
C LEU A 47 25.55 6.75 -11.99
N ARG A 48 25.47 5.57 -12.63
CA ARG A 48 26.48 5.12 -13.60
C ARG A 48 26.59 6.05 -14.81
N SER A 49 25.48 6.49 -15.39
CA SER A 49 25.50 7.36 -16.57
C SER A 49 26.10 8.74 -16.29
N ARG A 50 26.03 9.20 -15.04
CA ARG A 50 26.63 10.46 -14.58
C ARG A 50 28.01 10.30 -13.96
N ARG A 51 28.56 9.08 -13.92
CA ARG A 51 29.84 8.76 -13.26
C ARG A 51 29.90 9.24 -11.81
N LEU A 52 28.77 9.12 -11.10
CA LEU A 52 28.67 9.48 -9.68
C LEU A 52 28.93 8.24 -8.83
N GLU A 53 30.04 8.26 -8.10
CA GLU A 53 30.37 7.24 -7.10
C GLU A 53 29.88 7.70 -5.72
N LEU A 54 28.58 7.53 -5.50
CA LEU A 54 27.94 7.85 -4.23
C LEU A 54 27.56 6.57 -3.49
N PRO A 55 27.85 6.44 -2.19
CA PRO A 55 27.30 5.37 -1.37
C PRO A 55 25.78 5.43 -1.38
N VAL A 56 25.13 4.36 -1.84
CA VAL A 56 23.66 4.22 -1.80
C VAL A 56 23.30 3.23 -0.72
N HIS A 57 22.55 3.69 0.29
CA HIS A 57 21.91 2.82 1.24
C HIS A 57 20.47 2.55 0.78
N GLU A 58 20.17 1.31 0.41
CA GLU A 58 18.83 0.90 0.00
C GLU A 58 18.05 0.41 1.21
N VAL A 59 17.00 1.14 1.59
CA VAL A 59 16.10 0.69 2.65
C VAL A 59 15.25 -0.47 2.10
N CYS A 60 15.31 -1.60 2.81
CA CYS A 60 14.52 -2.79 2.47
C CYS A 60 13.00 -2.58 2.71
N CYS A 61 12.20 -3.59 2.41
CA CYS A 61 10.76 -3.64 2.62
C CYS A 61 10.34 -3.64 4.10
N TYR A 62 9.17 -3.10 4.39
CA TYR A 62 8.60 -2.92 5.73
C TYR A 62 7.12 -3.35 5.81
N PRO A 63 6.79 -4.60 5.45
CA PRO A 63 5.40 -5.06 5.30
C PRO A 63 4.58 -5.05 6.60
N ALA A 64 5.19 -5.37 7.74
CA ALA A 64 4.52 -5.39 9.04
C ALA A 64 5.04 -4.27 9.94
N ASP A 65 5.30 -3.10 9.37
CA ASP A 65 5.68 -1.93 10.16
C ASP A 65 4.59 -1.57 11.17
N PRO A 66 4.89 -1.40 12.47
CA PRO A 66 3.88 -1.18 13.50
C PRO A 66 2.95 0.01 13.23
N ALA A 67 3.49 1.14 12.75
CA ALA A 67 2.68 2.33 12.48
C ALA A 67 1.73 2.10 11.29
N SER A 68 2.20 1.39 10.26
CA SER A 68 1.36 1.02 9.11
C SER A 68 0.29 0.00 9.48
N VAL A 69 0.63 -0.97 10.35
CA VAL A 69 -0.30 -1.99 10.85
C VAL A 69 -1.38 -1.35 11.71
N GLU A 70 -1.01 -0.48 12.65
CA GLU A 70 -1.94 0.22 13.52
C GLU A 70 -2.93 1.05 12.70
N ALA A 71 -2.42 1.86 11.77
CA ALA A 71 -3.28 2.71 10.96
C ALA A 71 -4.19 1.91 10.00
N TRP A 72 -3.79 0.73 9.53
CA TRP A 72 -4.70 -0.18 8.82
C TRP A 72 -5.77 -0.75 9.77
N ALA A 73 -5.38 -1.17 10.97
CA ALA A 73 -6.27 -1.77 11.95
C ALA A 73 -7.32 -0.77 12.44
N GLU A 74 -6.94 0.47 12.75
CA GLU A 74 -7.84 1.56 13.12
C GLU A 74 -8.90 1.78 12.05
N ARG A 75 -8.48 1.96 10.79
CA ARG A 75 -9.40 2.21 9.66
C ARG A 75 -10.34 1.04 9.41
N ILE A 76 -9.84 -0.19 9.48
CA ILE A 76 -10.69 -1.38 9.37
C ILE A 76 -11.66 -1.46 10.55
N GLY A 77 -11.22 -1.12 11.75
CA GLY A 77 -12.05 -1.02 12.95
C GLY A 77 -13.18 -0.01 12.80
N GLU A 78 -12.89 1.19 12.30
CA GLU A 78 -13.91 2.22 12.01
C GLU A 78 -14.95 1.73 11.00
N ALA A 79 -14.50 1.08 9.93
CA ALA A 79 -15.38 0.47 8.93
C ALA A 79 -16.28 -0.63 9.52
N ILE A 80 -15.75 -1.45 10.43
CA ILE A 80 -16.52 -2.48 11.14
C ILE A 80 -17.50 -1.84 12.12
N ALA A 81 -17.11 -0.76 12.81
CA ALA A 81 -17.94 -0.09 13.80
C ALA A 81 -19.23 0.51 13.18
N ALA A 82 -19.17 0.89 11.89
CA ALA A 82 -20.33 1.35 11.12
C ALA A 82 -21.37 0.24 10.83
N ILE A 83 -21.00 -1.03 10.99
CA ILE A 83 -21.92 -2.16 10.89
C ILE A 83 -22.68 -2.28 12.22
N PRO A 84 -24.00 -2.57 12.23
CA PRO A 84 -24.75 -2.82 13.45
C PRO A 84 -24.08 -3.89 14.32
N GLU A 85 -23.96 -3.61 15.62
CA GLU A 85 -23.20 -4.41 16.59
C GLU A 85 -23.46 -5.91 16.49
N GLN A 86 -24.73 -6.30 16.38
CA GLN A 86 -25.17 -7.70 16.32
C GLN A 86 -24.70 -8.43 15.05
N ARG A 87 -24.19 -7.71 14.04
CA ARG A 87 -23.74 -8.30 12.76
C ARG A 87 -22.23 -8.20 12.54
N ARG A 88 -21.51 -7.38 13.33
CA ARG A 88 -20.07 -7.12 13.15
C ARG A 88 -19.25 -8.39 13.05
N HIS A 89 -19.49 -9.36 13.93
CA HIS A 89 -18.77 -10.64 13.98
C HIS A 89 -18.96 -11.53 12.74
N SER A 90 -20.02 -11.28 11.95
CA SER A 90 -20.33 -12.03 10.72
C SER A 90 -19.86 -11.31 9.45
N ALA A 91 -19.24 -10.13 9.59
CA ALA A 91 -18.71 -9.39 8.46
C ALA A 91 -17.54 -10.13 7.81
N HIS A 92 -17.44 -10.04 6.50
CA HIS A 92 -16.28 -10.55 5.76
C HIS A 92 -15.32 -9.40 5.44
N LEU A 93 -14.02 -9.62 5.62
CA LEU A 93 -12.98 -8.66 5.27
C LEU A 93 -12.24 -9.11 4.00
N LEU A 94 -12.45 -8.39 2.90
CA LEU A 94 -11.74 -8.62 1.65
C LEU A 94 -10.53 -7.69 1.55
N PHE A 95 -9.33 -8.25 1.69
CA PHE A 95 -8.11 -7.55 1.33
C PHE A 95 -7.93 -7.60 -0.18
N SER A 96 -7.79 -6.43 -0.81
CA SER A 96 -7.53 -6.30 -2.24
C SER A 96 -6.13 -5.75 -2.47
N ALA A 97 -5.39 -6.37 -3.37
CA ALA A 97 -4.05 -5.92 -3.75
C ALA A 97 -3.91 -5.79 -5.27
N HIS A 98 -2.92 -5.03 -5.73
CA HIS A 98 -2.57 -5.02 -7.14
C HIS A 98 -1.91 -6.35 -7.52
N GLY A 99 -2.49 -7.04 -8.50
CA GLY A 99 -1.96 -8.32 -8.96
C GLY A 99 -0.66 -8.19 -9.75
N LEU A 100 0.19 -9.22 -9.67
CA LEU A 100 1.36 -9.39 -10.53
C LEU A 100 1.09 -10.43 -11.62
N PRO A 101 1.72 -10.30 -12.81
CA PRO A 101 1.82 -11.40 -13.76
C PRO A 101 2.34 -12.69 -13.09
N ARG A 102 1.68 -13.82 -13.33
CA ARG A 102 2.01 -15.11 -12.70
C ARG A 102 3.47 -15.51 -12.86
N LYS A 103 4.05 -15.29 -14.05
CA LYS A 103 5.48 -15.50 -14.33
C LYS A 103 6.41 -14.76 -13.35
N LEU A 104 6.03 -13.60 -12.84
CA LEU A 104 6.84 -12.86 -11.86
C LEU A 104 6.73 -13.47 -10.46
N VAL A 105 5.53 -13.89 -10.07
CA VAL A 105 5.30 -14.63 -8.83
C VAL A 105 6.09 -15.94 -8.85
N ASP A 106 5.99 -16.71 -9.94
CA ASP A 106 6.70 -17.99 -10.12
C ASP A 106 8.22 -17.81 -10.09
N ARG A 107 8.73 -16.64 -10.50
CA ARG A 107 10.15 -16.29 -10.43
C ARG A 107 10.59 -15.83 -9.03
N GLY A 108 9.71 -15.84 -8.02
CA GLY A 108 10.02 -15.47 -6.65
C GLY A 108 9.95 -13.96 -6.40
N ASP A 109 8.95 -13.27 -6.94
CA ASP A 109 8.64 -11.92 -6.46
C ASP A 109 8.19 -11.97 -4.98
N PRO A 110 8.75 -11.14 -4.08
CA PRO A 110 8.48 -11.26 -2.65
C PRO A 110 7.17 -10.59 -2.22
N SER A 111 6.55 -9.78 -3.07
CA SER A 111 5.36 -9.00 -2.71
C SER A 111 4.17 -9.85 -2.20
N PRO A 112 3.87 -11.08 -2.71
CA PRO A 112 2.79 -11.89 -2.16
C PRO A 112 3.05 -12.32 -0.71
N ALA A 113 4.30 -12.63 -0.36
CA ALA A 113 4.68 -12.99 1.00
C ALA A 113 4.59 -11.77 1.93
N HIS A 114 5.07 -10.62 1.46
CA HIS A 114 4.96 -9.35 2.16
C HIS A 114 3.50 -8.94 2.43
N LEU A 115 2.60 -9.11 1.47
CA LEU A 115 1.17 -8.85 1.65
C LEU A 115 0.57 -9.74 2.75
N ARG A 116 0.90 -11.04 2.76
CA ARG A 116 0.44 -11.96 3.81
C ARG A 116 0.95 -11.57 5.19
N GLN A 117 2.20 -11.07 5.29
CA GLN A 117 2.75 -10.57 6.55
C GLN A 117 1.97 -9.35 7.05
N THR A 118 1.65 -8.39 6.18
CA THR A 118 0.82 -7.24 6.54
C THR A 118 -0.57 -7.68 7.00
N ILE A 119 -1.22 -8.56 6.23
CA ILE A 119 -2.58 -9.05 6.54
C ILE A 119 -2.61 -9.77 7.88
N ALA A 120 -1.64 -10.64 8.15
CA ALA A 120 -1.55 -11.35 9.42
C ALA A 120 -1.37 -10.37 10.60
N ALA A 121 -0.49 -9.37 10.46
CA ALA A 121 -0.24 -8.37 11.49
C ALA A 121 -1.46 -7.48 11.74
N VAL A 122 -2.15 -7.05 10.68
CA VAL A 122 -3.39 -6.26 10.77
C VAL A 122 -4.51 -7.07 11.40
N ALA A 123 -4.75 -8.30 10.93
CA ALA A 123 -5.80 -9.17 11.45
C ALA A 123 -5.61 -9.48 12.94
N ALA A 124 -4.36 -9.67 13.39
CA ALA A 124 -4.04 -9.88 14.80
C ALA A 124 -4.31 -8.65 15.69
N ARG A 125 -4.47 -7.47 15.08
CA ARG A 125 -4.70 -6.21 15.79
C ARG A 125 -6.17 -5.82 15.88
N LEU A 126 -7.04 -6.47 15.09
CA LEU A 126 -8.48 -6.20 15.11
C LEU A 126 -9.10 -6.76 16.39
N GLU A 127 -9.96 -5.97 17.03
CA GLU A 127 -10.70 -6.41 18.23
C GLU A 127 -11.71 -7.51 17.92
N THR A 128 -12.31 -7.46 16.73
CA THR A 128 -13.25 -8.47 16.25
C THR A 128 -12.54 -9.41 15.28
N PRO A 129 -12.38 -10.71 15.58
CA PRO A 129 -11.83 -11.66 14.64
C PRO A 129 -12.83 -11.87 13.50
N LEU A 130 -12.40 -11.61 12.27
CA LEU A 130 -13.23 -11.74 11.07
C LEU A 130 -12.68 -12.80 10.12
N THR A 131 -13.61 -13.44 9.42
CA THR A 131 -13.24 -14.19 8.21
C THR A 131 -12.70 -13.21 7.18
N HIS A 132 -11.54 -13.50 6.62
CA HIS A 132 -10.91 -12.64 5.64
C HIS A 132 -10.31 -13.42 4.47
N SER A 133 -10.18 -12.74 3.34
CA SER A 133 -9.59 -13.30 2.12
C SER A 133 -8.73 -12.27 1.41
N LEU A 134 -7.72 -12.73 0.68
CA LEU A 134 -6.90 -11.89 -0.21
C LEU A 134 -7.28 -12.16 -1.66
N ALA A 135 -7.55 -11.09 -2.41
CA ALA A 135 -7.72 -11.12 -3.85
C ALA A 135 -6.91 -10.01 -4.53
N PHE A 136 -6.74 -10.15 -5.85
CA PHE A 136 -5.91 -9.28 -6.66
C PHE A 136 -6.71 -8.62 -7.77
N GLN A 137 -6.53 -7.33 -7.98
CA GLN A 137 -7.16 -6.64 -9.11
C GLN A 137 -6.58 -7.14 -10.43
N SER A 138 -7.46 -7.36 -11.41
CA SER A 138 -7.09 -7.75 -12.78
C SER A 138 -6.22 -9.03 -12.89
N ARG A 139 -6.11 -9.84 -11.83
CA ARG A 139 -5.30 -11.08 -11.78
C ARG A 139 -5.95 -12.11 -10.86
N ALA A 140 -5.63 -13.39 -11.03
CA ALA A 140 -6.20 -14.45 -10.21
C ALA A 140 -5.43 -14.66 -8.88
N PRO A 141 -6.11 -14.93 -7.75
CA PRO A 141 -7.57 -14.84 -7.57
C PRO A 141 -8.07 -13.39 -7.67
N SER A 142 -9.10 -13.14 -8.47
CA SER A 142 -9.53 -11.78 -8.83
C SER A 142 -10.43 -11.15 -7.77
N SER A 143 -10.15 -9.88 -7.43
CA SER A 143 -10.98 -9.10 -6.49
C SER A 143 -12.40 -8.90 -7.03
N GLU A 144 -12.52 -8.64 -8.32
CA GLU A 144 -13.80 -8.48 -9.02
C GLU A 144 -14.63 -9.78 -8.94
N LEU A 145 -14.01 -10.93 -9.26
CA LEU A 145 -14.68 -12.24 -9.14
C LEU A 145 -14.98 -12.61 -7.69
N ALA A 146 -14.12 -12.25 -6.74
CA ALA A 146 -14.35 -12.48 -5.32
C ALA A 146 -15.60 -11.71 -4.85
N LEU A 147 -15.73 -10.43 -5.22
CA LEU A 147 -16.91 -9.62 -4.91
C LEU A 147 -18.19 -10.22 -5.49
N THR A 148 -18.18 -10.62 -6.76
CA THR A 148 -19.33 -11.28 -7.39
C THR A 148 -19.72 -12.57 -6.67
N ARG A 149 -18.74 -13.42 -6.32
CA ARG A 149 -18.99 -14.68 -5.61
C ARG A 149 -19.53 -14.47 -4.20
N LEU A 150 -18.93 -13.55 -3.45
CA LEU A 150 -19.40 -13.20 -2.10
C LEU A 150 -20.83 -12.65 -2.17
N GLY A 151 -21.13 -11.80 -3.16
CA GLY A 151 -22.47 -11.27 -3.39
C GLY A 151 -23.51 -12.34 -3.74
N ALA A 152 -23.15 -13.26 -4.65
CA ALA A 152 -24.02 -14.34 -5.13
C ALA A 152 -24.25 -15.44 -4.10
N SER A 153 -23.28 -15.70 -3.22
CA SER A 153 -23.40 -16.74 -2.19
C SER A 153 -24.54 -16.49 -1.20
N GLY A 154 -24.89 -15.21 -0.97
CA GLY A 154 -25.87 -14.79 0.04
C GLY A 154 -25.42 -15.00 1.49
N SER A 155 -24.30 -15.69 1.74
CA SER A 155 -23.79 -16.00 3.08
C SER A 155 -23.08 -14.82 3.73
N VAL A 156 -22.60 -13.86 2.93
CA VAL A 156 -21.97 -12.63 3.41
C VAL A 156 -22.95 -11.48 3.30
N ARG A 157 -23.36 -10.97 4.45
CA ARG A 157 -24.29 -9.84 4.55
C ARG A 157 -23.59 -8.49 4.61
N ASP A 158 -22.48 -8.43 5.33
CA ASP A 158 -21.71 -7.22 5.54
C ASP A 158 -20.27 -7.46 5.07
N LEU A 159 -19.75 -6.54 4.23
CA LEU A 159 -18.47 -6.69 3.56
C LEU A 159 -17.62 -5.42 3.75
N VAL A 160 -16.42 -5.59 4.27
CA VAL A 160 -15.39 -4.54 4.32
C VAL A 160 -14.35 -4.84 3.26
N VAL A 161 -14.01 -3.85 2.43
CA VAL A 161 -12.95 -3.99 1.42
C VAL A 161 -11.78 -3.09 1.77
N ALA A 162 -10.61 -3.68 1.95
CA ALA A 162 -9.37 -3.00 2.31
C ALA A 162 -8.34 -3.11 1.18
N PRO A 163 -8.03 -2.02 0.44
CA PRO A 163 -7.04 -2.01 -0.64
C PRO A 163 -5.60 -2.01 -0.08
N ILE A 164 -5.20 -3.12 0.53
CA ILE A 164 -4.01 -3.27 1.39
C ILE A 164 -2.67 -2.96 0.70
N SER A 165 -2.60 -2.97 -0.64
CA SER A 165 -1.37 -2.65 -1.38
C SER A 165 -1.23 -1.18 -1.79
N PHE A 166 -2.22 -0.33 -1.48
CA PHE A 166 -2.24 1.08 -1.88
C PHE A 166 -1.90 1.99 -0.69
N PHE A 167 -0.70 2.61 -0.73
CA PHE A 167 -0.15 3.41 0.37
C PHE A 167 -0.15 4.91 0.11
N ALA A 168 -0.39 5.32 -1.13
CA ALA A 168 -0.65 6.68 -1.55
C ALA A 168 -1.73 6.65 -2.64
N GLU A 169 -2.59 7.67 -2.68
CA GLU A 169 -3.60 7.84 -3.72
C GLU A 169 -2.95 7.99 -5.09
N HIS A 170 -2.71 6.88 -5.77
CA HIS A 170 -2.23 6.89 -7.13
C HIS A 170 -3.09 5.96 -7.98
N LEU A 171 -3.90 6.62 -8.83
CA LEU A 171 -4.88 6.16 -9.81
C LEU A 171 -6.31 5.96 -9.29
N GLU A 172 -7.09 7.04 -9.37
CA GLU A 172 -8.55 7.09 -9.30
C GLU A 172 -9.23 5.97 -10.12
N THR A 173 -8.60 5.45 -11.18
CA THR A 173 -9.20 4.48 -12.11
C THR A 173 -9.27 3.03 -11.59
N LEU A 174 -8.24 2.53 -10.88
CA LEU A 174 -8.23 1.14 -10.39
C LEU A 174 -9.09 0.96 -9.14
N ASP A 175 -9.11 2.01 -8.31
CA ASP A 175 -10.01 2.15 -7.18
C ASP A 175 -11.47 2.29 -7.67
N HIS A 176 -11.72 3.06 -8.74
CA HIS A 176 -13.06 3.18 -9.33
C HIS A 176 -13.63 1.85 -9.85
N ALA A 177 -12.88 1.07 -10.64
CA ALA A 177 -13.38 -0.19 -11.21
C ALA A 177 -13.75 -1.21 -10.11
N LEU A 178 -12.96 -1.27 -9.03
CA LEU A 178 -13.26 -2.15 -7.91
C LEU A 178 -14.42 -1.61 -7.05
N ARG A 179 -14.54 -0.29 -6.89
CA ARG A 179 -15.70 0.37 -6.27
C ARG A 179 -17.00 0.13 -7.05
N GLU A 180 -16.95 0.10 -8.38
CA GLU A 180 -18.08 -0.19 -9.27
C GLU A 180 -18.54 -1.65 -9.12
N HIS A 181 -17.61 -2.61 -9.16
CA HIS A 181 -17.92 -4.03 -8.91
C HIS A 181 -18.46 -4.26 -7.50
N ALA A 182 -17.93 -3.55 -6.51
CA ALA A 182 -18.48 -3.59 -5.16
C ALA A 182 -19.84 -2.88 -5.05
N GLY A 183 -20.21 -2.02 -6.01
CA GLY A 183 -21.55 -1.46 -6.15
C GLY A 183 -22.58 -2.51 -6.57
N ALA A 184 -22.18 -3.48 -7.39
CA ALA A 184 -23.03 -4.61 -7.78
C ALA A 184 -23.32 -5.60 -6.63
N PHE A 185 -22.60 -5.52 -5.50
CA PHE A 185 -22.94 -6.26 -4.27
C PHE A 185 -24.26 -5.75 -3.63
N ASN A 186 -24.73 -4.56 -4.02
CA ASN A 186 -25.70 -3.75 -3.27
C ASN A 186 -27.18 -3.88 -3.72
N ASP A 187 -27.55 -4.84 -4.56
CA ASP A 187 -28.93 -4.90 -5.08
C ASP A 187 -29.96 -5.46 -4.05
N SER A 188 -29.63 -5.47 -2.76
CA SER A 188 -30.57 -5.85 -1.69
C SER A 188 -30.41 -4.99 -0.44
N SER A 189 -31.52 -4.41 0.02
CA SER A 189 -31.67 -3.38 1.08
C SER A 189 -31.22 -3.77 2.51
N ARG A 190 -30.46 -4.87 2.69
CA ARG A 190 -30.03 -5.41 3.99
C ARG A 190 -28.52 -5.58 4.14
N ARG A 191 -27.73 -5.10 3.18
CA ARG A 191 -26.26 -5.25 3.12
C ARG A 191 -25.57 -3.92 3.43
N SER A 192 -24.44 -3.96 4.13
CA SER A 192 -23.60 -2.78 4.35
C SER A 192 -22.20 -2.98 3.78
N ARG A 193 -21.61 -1.90 3.25
CA ARG A 193 -20.27 -1.86 2.67
C ARG A 193 -19.51 -0.68 3.24
N ALA A 194 -18.30 -0.94 3.71
CA ALA A 194 -17.32 0.10 4.00
C ALA A 194 -16.13 -0.06 3.05
N TRP A 195 -15.81 1.03 2.33
CA TRP A 195 -14.62 1.14 1.48
C TRP A 195 -13.59 1.97 2.21
N LEU A 196 -12.37 1.46 2.31
CA LEU A 196 -11.27 2.22 2.88
C LEU A 196 -10.45 2.84 1.76
N ASP A 197 -10.34 4.17 1.75
CA ASP A 197 -9.42 4.86 0.85
C ASP A 197 -7.97 4.53 1.23
N GLY A 198 -7.08 4.39 0.24
CA GLY A 198 -5.67 4.10 0.49
C GLY A 198 -4.92 5.32 1.02
N LEU A 199 -5.06 5.64 2.31
CA LEU A 199 -4.42 6.82 2.90
C LEU A 199 -3.61 6.41 4.12
N LEU A 200 -2.36 6.01 3.86
CA LEU A 200 -1.33 5.73 4.87
C LEU A 200 0.00 6.41 4.53
N ALA A 201 -0.04 7.48 3.73
CA ALA A 201 1.17 8.16 3.28
C ALA A 201 2.02 8.66 4.46
N ALA A 202 1.39 9.17 5.52
CA ALA A 202 2.07 9.59 6.74
C ALA A 202 2.69 8.42 7.51
N ALA A 203 1.92 7.36 7.80
CA ALA A 203 2.41 6.17 8.50
C ALA A 203 3.54 5.46 7.73
N SER A 204 3.43 5.40 6.40
CA SER A 204 4.46 4.87 5.51
C SER A 204 5.70 5.77 5.50
N GLY A 205 5.51 7.09 5.48
CA GLY A 205 6.60 8.06 5.57
C GLY A 205 7.39 7.94 6.87
N ASP A 206 6.70 7.77 8.00
CA ASP A 206 7.34 7.58 9.31
C ASP A 206 8.04 6.23 9.44
N ALA A 207 7.43 5.15 8.95
CA ALA A 207 8.05 3.83 8.85
C ALA A 207 9.37 3.89 8.07
N ALA A 208 9.29 4.54 6.92
CA ALA A 208 10.39 4.70 6.01
C ALA A 208 11.49 5.60 6.63
N ALA A 209 11.12 6.70 7.27
CA ALA A 209 12.05 7.57 8.01
C ALA A 209 12.71 6.86 9.20
N ARG A 210 11.98 6.05 9.97
CA ARG A 210 12.56 5.23 11.06
C ARG A 210 13.59 4.25 10.51
N ARG A 211 13.29 3.57 9.41
CA ARG A 211 14.24 2.64 8.78
C ARG A 211 15.45 3.32 8.19
N ALA A 212 15.29 4.49 7.55
CA ALA A 212 16.40 5.33 7.15
C ALA A 212 17.27 5.75 8.37
N ARG A 213 16.59 6.06 9.50
CA ARG A 213 17.11 6.18 10.88
C ARG A 213 18.15 5.11 11.23
N LEU A 214 17.67 3.87 11.23
CA LEU A 214 18.40 2.67 11.64
C LEU A 214 19.49 2.27 10.64
N ALA A 215 19.24 2.50 9.36
CA ALA A 215 20.15 2.27 8.25
C ALA A 215 21.38 3.19 8.25
N CYS A 216 21.18 4.42 8.73
CA CYS A 216 22.17 5.49 8.74
C CYS A 216 22.21 6.11 10.14
N PRO A 217 22.71 5.38 11.17
CA PRO A 217 22.93 6.00 12.46
C PRO A 217 23.81 7.22 12.24
N ARG A 218 23.43 8.37 12.82
CA ARG A 218 24.29 9.55 12.83
C ARG A 218 25.61 9.11 13.43
N THR A 219 26.67 9.08 12.62
CA THR A 219 28.03 9.02 13.14
C THR A 219 28.16 10.22 14.07
N GLY A 220 28.47 9.94 15.34
CA GLY A 220 28.42 10.91 16.44
C GLY A 220 29.20 12.19 16.13
N ALA A 221 28.70 13.27 16.73
CA ALA A 221 29.43 14.51 16.96
C ALA A 221 30.62 14.27 17.90
#